data_AF-A0A1A2NIF7-F1
#
_entry.id   AF-A0A1A2NIF7-F1
#
_cell.length_a   1.000
_cell.length_b   1.000
_cell.length_c   1.000
_cell.angle_alpha   90.00
_cell.angle_beta   90.00
_cell.angle_gamma   90.00
#
_symmetry.space_group_name_H-M   'P 1'
#
loop_
_entity.id
_entity.type
_entity.pdbx_description
1 polymer ?
#
loop_
_entity_poly.entity_id
_entity_poly.type
_entity_poly.pdbx_seq_one_letter_code
_entity_poly.pdbx_strand_id
1 'polypeptide(L)'
;MGRMRTPTAVNRHAAGEIQKQVANDLLTVYSDALKRMRALSQSDPQAVTAKQAVAALRELRRWKKTIEKLQFDLLGASILAGGTVSFITSDNERIGPRASTLTRRLPHTPAGMIGREIVWDPSVEWNWRVVE
;
A
#
# COMPACT_ATOMS: atom_id res chain seq x y z
N MET A 1 6.07 -24.85 1.68
CA MET A 1 5.58 -23.58 1.08
C MET A 1 5.09 -23.90 -0.33
N GLY A 2 3.82 -23.63 -0.64
CA GLY A 2 3.27 -23.84 -1.98
C GLY A 2 3.89 -22.86 -2.97
N ARG A 3 4.25 -23.34 -4.16
CA ARG A 3 4.77 -22.50 -5.25
C ARG A 3 3.71 -21.44 -5.59
N MET A 4 4.10 -20.17 -5.61
CA MET A 4 3.19 -19.08 -6.02
C MET A 4 2.70 -19.36 -7.44
N ARG A 5 1.41 -19.15 -7.70
CA ARG A 5 0.84 -19.36 -9.04
C ARG A 5 1.44 -18.34 -10.01
N THR A 6 1.52 -18.70 -11.29
CA THR A 6 1.96 -17.78 -12.33
C THR A 6 0.84 -16.80 -12.66
N PRO A 7 1.10 -15.48 -12.74
CA PRO A 7 0.09 -14.51 -13.15
C PRO A 7 -0.39 -14.73 -14.59
N THR A 8 -1.70 -14.63 -14.80
CA THR A 8 -2.32 -14.60 -16.12
C THR A 8 -2.11 -13.22 -16.78
N ALA A 9 -2.45 -13.11 -18.07
CA ALA A 9 -2.45 -11.81 -18.76
C ALA A 9 -3.43 -10.80 -18.10
N VAL A 10 -4.60 -11.28 -17.68
CA VAL A 10 -5.60 -10.46 -16.96
C VAL A 10 -5.07 -10.01 -15.60
N ASN A 11 -4.38 -10.90 -14.86
CA ASN A 11 -3.76 -10.50 -13.59
C ASN A 11 -2.75 -9.36 -13.78
N ARG A 12 -1.91 -9.43 -14.82
CA ARG A 12 -0.93 -8.36 -15.11
C ARG A 12 -1.60 -7.04 -15.50
N HIS A 13 -2.68 -7.10 -16.27
CA HIS A 13 -3.44 -5.90 -16.63
C HIS A 13 -4.07 -5.27 -15.39
N ALA A 14 -4.83 -6.05 -14.61
CA ALA A 14 -5.43 -5.59 -13.36
C ALA A 14 -4.38 -5.05 -12.38
N ALA A 15 -3.22 -5.69 -12.28
CA ALA A 15 -2.13 -5.21 -11.43
C ALA A 15 -1.68 -3.79 -11.79
N GLY A 16 -1.58 -3.46 -13.08
CA GLY A 16 -1.23 -2.10 -13.52
C GLY A 16 -2.27 -1.05 -13.10
N GLU A 17 -3.55 -1.38 -13.20
CA GLU A 17 -4.62 -0.49 -12.75
C GLU A 17 -4.62 -0.32 -11.22
N ILE A 18 -4.48 -1.41 -10.49
CA ILE A 18 -4.44 -1.40 -9.01
C ILE A 18 -3.22 -0.63 -8.52
N GLN A 19 -2.04 -0.81 -9.13
CA GLN A 19 -0.84 -0.04 -8.81
C GLN A 19 -1.08 1.46 -8.96
N LYS A 20 -1.71 1.88 -10.06
CA LYS A 20 -2.06 3.29 -10.30
C LYS A 20 -3.07 3.81 -9.27
N GLN A 21 -4.11 3.04 -8.97
CA GLN A 21 -5.11 3.38 -7.95
C GLN A 21 -4.45 3.57 -6.57
N VAL A 22 -3.73 2.54 -6.09
CA VAL A 22 -3.09 2.54 -4.77
C VAL A 22 -2.03 3.65 -4.66
N ALA A 23 -1.30 3.96 -5.73
CA ALA A 23 -0.36 5.08 -5.74
C ALA A 23 -1.07 6.44 -5.54
N ASN A 24 -2.20 6.66 -6.20
CA ASN A 24 -3.00 7.87 -6.01
C ASN A 24 -3.59 7.94 -4.60
N ASP A 25 -4.05 6.81 -4.05
CA ASP A 25 -4.57 6.73 -2.69
C ASP A 25 -3.47 7.03 -1.66
N LEU A 26 -2.25 6.51 -1.87
CA LEU A 26 -1.08 6.83 -1.04
C LEU A 26 -0.78 8.32 -1.06
N LEU A 27 -0.72 8.94 -2.24
CA LEU A 27 -0.47 10.38 -2.37
C LEU A 27 -1.52 11.20 -1.63
N THR A 28 -2.79 10.84 -1.77
CA THR A 28 -3.91 11.49 -1.09
C THR A 28 -3.77 11.36 0.43
N VAL A 29 -3.56 10.14 0.93
CA VAL A 29 -3.41 9.87 2.36
C VAL A 29 -2.18 10.56 2.95
N TYR A 30 -1.04 10.58 2.25
CA TYR A 30 0.15 11.31 2.70
C TYR A 30 -0.11 12.81 2.76
N SER A 31 -0.75 13.38 1.73
CA SER A 31 -1.12 14.80 1.72
C SER A 31 -1.97 15.15 2.92
N ASP A 32 -3.00 14.34 3.19
CA ASP A 32 -3.90 14.52 4.33
C ASP A 32 -3.19 14.37 5.68
N ALA A 33 -2.37 13.33 5.83
CA ALA A 33 -1.62 13.06 7.04
C ALA A 33 -0.63 14.18 7.39
N LEU A 34 -0.08 14.84 6.38
CA LEU A 34 0.89 15.93 6.54
C LEU A 34 0.25 17.30 6.76
N LYS A 35 -1.06 17.48 6.58
CA LYS A 35 -1.74 18.80 6.72
C LYS A 35 -1.38 19.53 8.01
N ARG A 36 -1.50 18.85 9.17
CA ARG A 36 -1.21 19.46 10.48
C ARG A 36 0.27 19.70 10.73
N MET A 37 1.13 18.82 10.22
CA MET A 37 2.58 19.01 10.30
C MET A 37 3.03 20.21 9.46
N ARG A 38 2.46 20.35 8.25
CA ARG A 38 2.70 21.52 7.40
C ARG A 38 2.25 22.81 8.07
N ALA A 39 1.03 22.84 8.63
CA ALA A 39 0.54 24.00 9.38
C ALA A 39 1.45 24.36 10.57
N LEU A 40 1.93 23.36 11.32
CA LEU A 40 2.88 23.58 12.41
C LEU A 40 4.21 24.16 11.90
N SER A 41 4.75 23.63 10.79
CA SER A 41 6.00 24.12 10.20
C SER A 41 5.95 25.55 9.66
N GLN A 42 4.74 26.04 9.36
CA GLN A 42 4.48 27.39 8.84
C GLN A 42 4.05 28.37 9.94
N SER A 43 3.89 27.90 11.18
CA SER A 43 3.50 28.75 12.31
C SER A 43 4.69 29.57 12.80
N ASP A 44 4.40 30.76 13.35
CA ASP A 44 5.41 31.57 14.04
C ASP A 44 6.06 30.75 15.17
N PRO A 45 7.39 30.57 15.20
CA PRO A 45 8.08 29.84 16.26
C PRO A 45 7.72 30.29 17.68
N GLN A 46 7.43 31.57 17.89
CA GLN A 46 7.06 32.11 19.21
C GLN A 46 5.62 31.76 19.62
N ALA A 47 4.77 31.42 18.65
CA ALA A 47 3.38 31.02 18.87
C ALA A 47 3.20 29.48 18.97
N VAL A 48 4.23 28.70 18.66
CA VAL A 48 4.16 27.23 18.72
C VAL A 48 4.18 26.74 20.16
N THR A 49 3.11 26.07 20.56
CA THR A 49 2.98 25.43 21.87
C THR A 49 3.32 23.93 21.79
N ALA A 50 3.81 23.36 22.89
CA ALA A 50 4.01 21.91 23.01
C ALA A 50 2.74 21.11 22.71
N LYS A 51 1.56 21.64 23.08
CA LYS A 51 0.26 21.02 22.80
C LYS A 51 -0.01 20.92 21.29
N GLN A 52 0.31 21.95 20.51
CA GLN A 52 0.16 21.92 19.05
C GLN A 52 1.11 20.91 18.41
N ALA A 53 2.37 20.86 18.86
CA ALA A 53 3.34 19.89 18.35
C ALA A 53 2.90 18.44 18.59
N VAL A 54 2.48 18.10 19.81
CA VAL A 54 1.97 16.76 20.15
C VAL A 54 0.68 16.44 19.38
N ALA A 55 -0.22 17.41 19.21
CA ALA A 55 -1.46 17.20 18.46
C ALA A 55 -1.20 16.93 16.97
N ALA A 56 -0.25 17.63 16.35
CA ALA A 56 0.16 17.39 14.97
C ALA A 56 0.80 16.00 14.80
N LEU A 57 1.68 15.59 15.73
CA LEU A 57 2.28 14.25 15.72
C LEU A 57 1.25 13.14 15.93
N ARG A 58 0.29 13.34 16.84
CA ARG A 58 -0.81 12.39 17.07
C ARG A 58 -1.64 12.22 15.80
N GLU A 59 -1.95 13.31 15.11
CA GLU A 59 -2.71 13.25 13.86
C GLU A 59 -1.95 12.47 12.79
N LEU A 60 -0.67 12.78 12.56
CA LEU A 60 0.18 12.03 11.64
C LEU A 60 0.19 10.53 11.97
N ARG A 61 0.31 10.17 13.26
CA ARG A 61 0.33 8.77 13.71
C ARG A 61 -0.97 8.01 13.46
N ARG A 62 -2.13 8.68 13.39
CA ARG A 62 -3.42 8.02 13.10
C ARG A 62 -3.45 7.38 11.72
N TRP A 63 -2.76 7.98 10.76
CA TRP A 63 -2.66 7.49 9.39
C TRP A 63 -1.72 6.31 9.20
N LYS A 64 -0.91 5.96 10.21
CA LYS A 64 0.12 4.91 10.11
C LYS A 64 -0.45 3.60 9.56
N LYS A 65 -1.58 3.12 10.10
CA LYS A 65 -2.18 1.84 9.69
C LYS A 65 -2.69 1.89 8.24
N THR A 66 -3.28 3.00 7.84
CA THR A 66 -3.80 3.19 6.46
C THR A 66 -2.66 3.24 5.45
N ILE A 67 -1.60 4.01 5.75
CA ILE A 67 -0.40 4.08 4.91
C ILE A 67 0.26 2.71 4.81
N GLU A 68 0.41 2.01 5.94
CA GLU A 68 1.00 0.67 5.95
C GLU A 68 0.17 -0.31 5.12
N LYS A 69 -1.17 -0.28 5.24
CA LYS A 69 -2.07 -1.10 4.41
C LYS A 69 -1.83 -0.84 2.92
N LEU A 70 -1.90 0.41 2.48
CA LEU A 70 -1.72 0.79 1.08
C LEU A 70 -0.33 0.44 0.55
N GLN A 71 0.71 0.53 1.38
CA GLN A 71 2.05 0.06 1.02
C GLN A 71 2.06 -1.45 0.75
N PHE A 72 1.39 -2.25 1.60
CA PHE A 72 1.25 -3.69 1.37
C PHE A 72 0.39 -4.01 0.15
N ASP A 73 -0.64 -3.21 -0.13
CA ASP A 73 -1.47 -3.37 -1.33
C ASP A 73 -0.66 -3.10 -2.59
N LEU A 74 0.20 -2.08 -2.58
CA LEU A 74 1.11 -1.79 -3.69
C LEU A 74 2.12 -2.92 -3.91
N LEU A 75 2.70 -3.47 -2.83
CA LEU A 75 3.57 -4.65 -2.92
C LEU A 75 2.80 -5.87 -3.45
N GLY A 76 1.57 -6.05 -3.01
CA GLY A 76 0.68 -7.12 -3.48
C GLY A 76 0.38 -7.02 -4.97
N ALA A 77 0.09 -5.82 -5.46
CA ALA A 77 -0.14 -5.56 -6.87
C ALA A 77 1.13 -5.81 -7.71
N SER A 78 2.32 -5.49 -7.19
CA SER A 78 3.59 -5.84 -7.84
C SER A 78 3.82 -7.35 -7.94
N ILE A 79 3.43 -8.12 -6.93
CA ILE A 79 3.44 -9.60 -7.02
C ILE A 79 2.42 -10.09 -8.06
N LEU A 80 1.21 -9.50 -8.08
CA LEU A 80 0.18 -9.82 -9.08
C LEU A 80 0.66 -9.53 -10.51
N ALA A 81 1.51 -8.53 -10.72
CA ALA A 81 2.14 -8.24 -12.00
C ALA A 81 3.24 -9.26 -12.40
N GLY A 82 3.66 -10.14 -11.49
CA GLY A 82 4.73 -11.13 -11.70
C GLY A 82 6.04 -10.80 -11.00
N GLY A 83 6.07 -9.77 -10.15
CA GLY A 83 7.15 -9.58 -9.20
C GLY A 83 7.29 -10.77 -8.25
N THR A 84 8.48 -10.96 -7.69
CA THR A 84 8.73 -12.02 -6.70
C THR A 84 8.97 -11.43 -5.33
N VAL A 85 8.65 -12.19 -4.28
CA VAL A 85 9.00 -11.82 -2.89
C VAL A 85 10.49 -11.58 -2.77
N SER A 86 11.32 -12.42 -3.41
CA SER A 86 12.78 -12.30 -3.42
C SER A 86 13.24 -10.95 -3.97
N PHE A 87 12.67 -10.50 -5.09
CA PHE A 87 12.97 -9.20 -5.68
C PHE A 87 12.62 -8.06 -4.71
N ILE A 88 11.39 -8.05 -4.18
CA ILE A 88 10.90 -7.00 -3.27
C ILE A 88 11.74 -6.90 -2.00
N THR A 89 12.18 -8.05 -1.45
CA THR A 89 12.96 -8.09 -0.21
C THR A 89 14.46 -8.13 -0.45
N SER A 90 14.91 -7.96 -1.69
CA SER A 90 16.34 -7.94 -2.01
C SER A 90 17.03 -6.74 -1.35
N ASP A 91 18.33 -6.88 -1.10
CA ASP A 91 19.15 -5.82 -0.50
C ASP A 91 19.24 -4.55 -1.33
N ASN A 92 18.88 -4.63 -2.62
CA ASN A 92 18.84 -3.48 -3.53
C ASN A 92 17.56 -2.65 -3.35
N GLU A 93 16.42 -3.31 -3.12
CA GLU A 93 15.13 -2.64 -3.01
C GLU A 93 14.86 -2.19 -1.56
N ARG A 94 15.24 -3.00 -0.57
CA ARG A 94 15.06 -2.72 0.88
C ARG A 94 13.69 -2.17 1.27
N ILE A 95 12.64 -2.51 0.52
CA ILE A 95 11.30 -2.00 0.75
C ILE A 95 10.72 -2.76 1.95
N GLY A 96 10.95 -2.22 3.15
CA GLY A 96 10.18 -2.44 4.37
C GLY A 96 10.24 -3.85 4.98
N PRO A 97 9.22 -4.70 4.79
CA PRO A 97 9.05 -5.92 5.58
C PRO A 97 10.05 -7.02 5.24
N ARG A 98 10.42 -7.79 6.29
CA ARG A 98 11.05 -9.10 6.13
C ARG A 98 10.19 -10.01 5.26
N ALA A 99 10.81 -10.91 4.50
CA ALA A 99 10.12 -11.86 3.62
C ALA A 99 9.04 -12.67 4.33
N SER A 100 9.25 -13.04 5.60
CA SER A 100 8.26 -13.75 6.43
C SER A 100 7.00 -12.92 6.69
N THR A 101 7.16 -11.63 7.02
CA THR A 101 6.05 -10.68 7.20
C THR A 101 5.30 -10.47 5.90
N LEU A 102 6.02 -10.30 4.79
CA LEU A 102 5.42 -10.11 3.47
C LEU A 102 4.58 -11.34 3.10
N THR A 103 5.17 -12.53 3.15
CA THR A 103 4.49 -13.81 2.83
C THR A 103 3.21 -14.01 3.64
N ARG A 104 3.22 -13.65 4.93
CA ARG A 104 2.04 -13.76 5.79
C ARG A 104 0.92 -12.78 5.40
N ARG A 105 1.25 -11.60 4.87
CA ARG A 105 0.26 -10.56 4.55
C ARG A 105 -0.25 -10.63 3.12
N LEU A 106 0.52 -11.15 2.17
CA LEU A 106 0.17 -11.21 0.75
C LEU A 106 -1.21 -11.82 0.44
N PRO A 107 -1.73 -12.83 1.17
CA PRO A 107 -3.08 -13.34 0.91
C PRO A 107 -4.21 -12.31 1.10
N HIS A 108 -3.95 -11.23 1.86
CA HIS A 108 -4.90 -10.17 2.15
C HIS A 108 -4.67 -8.91 1.30
N THR A 109 -3.84 -9.00 0.27
CA THR A 109 -3.54 -7.92 -0.67
C THR A 109 -3.91 -8.38 -2.09
N PRO A 110 -3.72 -7.56 -3.14
CA PRO A 110 -4.00 -7.98 -4.52
C PRO A 110 -3.27 -9.26 -4.96
N ALA A 111 -2.16 -9.62 -4.31
CA ALA A 111 -1.44 -10.87 -4.57
C ALA A 111 -2.30 -12.13 -4.32
N GLY A 112 -3.34 -12.05 -3.48
CA GLY A 112 -4.29 -13.15 -3.27
C GLY A 112 -5.07 -13.57 -4.52
N MET A 113 -5.06 -12.73 -5.56
CA MET A 113 -5.69 -13.00 -6.85
C MET A 113 -4.78 -13.71 -7.86
N ILE A 114 -3.50 -13.92 -7.53
CA ILE A 114 -2.50 -14.42 -8.49
C ILE A 114 -2.87 -15.79 -9.06
N GLY A 115 -2.85 -15.89 -10.39
CA GLY A 115 -3.18 -17.11 -11.12
C GLY A 115 -4.64 -17.56 -10.94
N ARG A 116 -5.54 -16.65 -10.56
CA ARG A 116 -7.00 -16.86 -10.54
C ARG A 116 -7.64 -16.07 -11.67
N GLU A 117 -8.80 -16.53 -12.13
CA GLU A 117 -9.66 -15.77 -13.02
C GLU A 117 -10.25 -14.59 -12.26
N ILE A 118 -10.12 -13.39 -12.81
CA ILE A 118 -10.60 -12.15 -12.18
C ILE A 118 -11.41 -11.32 -13.17
N VAL A 119 -12.35 -10.57 -12.64
CA VAL A 119 -13.22 -9.67 -13.39
C VAL A 119 -13.24 -8.31 -12.72
N TRP A 120 -13.45 -7.27 -13.53
CA TRP A 120 -13.63 -5.91 -13.04
C TRP A 120 -14.97 -5.80 -12.30
N ASP A 121 -14.95 -5.16 -11.14
CA ASP A 121 -16.10 -4.95 -10.27
C ASP A 121 -15.89 -3.67 -9.45
N PRO A 122 -16.59 -2.56 -9.75
CA PRO A 122 -16.36 -1.27 -9.10
C PRO A 122 -16.86 -1.23 -7.64
N SER A 123 -17.55 -2.27 -7.17
CA SER A 123 -18.07 -2.34 -5.81
C SER A 123 -17.06 -2.88 -4.79
N VAL A 124 -15.93 -3.41 -5.26
CA VAL A 124 -14.88 -3.97 -4.39
C VAL A 124 -13.66 -3.06 -4.30
N GLU A 125 -12.86 -3.26 -3.25
CA GLU A 125 -11.76 -2.38 -2.86
C GLU A 125 -10.79 -1.99 -3.99
N TRP A 126 -10.41 -2.96 -4.83
CA TRP A 126 -9.43 -2.77 -5.91
C TRP A 126 -10.06 -2.72 -7.29
N ASN A 127 -11.38 -2.57 -7.38
CA ASN A 127 -12.15 -2.67 -8.63
C ASN A 127 -12.00 -4.01 -9.38
N TRP A 128 -11.44 -5.03 -8.75
CA TRP A 128 -11.17 -6.35 -9.33
C TRP A 128 -11.46 -7.43 -8.28
N ARG A 129 -12.17 -8.49 -8.68
CA ARG A 129 -12.45 -9.65 -7.83
C ARG A 129 -12.24 -10.95 -8.55
N VAL A 130 -12.12 -12.03 -7.78
CA VAL A 130 -12.07 -13.39 -8.33
C VAL A 130 -13.47 -13.88 -8.70
N VAL A 131 -13.56 -14.60 -9.81
CA VAL A 131 -14.73 -15.41 -10.18
C VAL A 131 -14.66 -16.73 -9.41
N GLU A 132 -15.74 -17.09 -8.72
CA GLU A 132 -15.89 -18.40 -8.05
C GLU A 132 -16.27 -19.49 -9.04
#